data_AF-A0A957DUP9-F1
#
_entry.id   AF-A0A957DUP9-F1
#
_cell.length_a   1.000
_cell.length_b   1.000
_cell.length_c   1.000
_cell.angle_alpha   90.00
_cell.angle_beta   90.00
_cell.angle_gamma   90.00
#
_symmetry.space_group_name_H-M   'P 1'
#
loop_
_entity.id
_entity.type
_entity.pdbx_description
1 polymer ?
#
loop_
_entity_poly.entity_id
_entity_poly.type
_entity_poly.pdbx_seq_one_letter_code
_entity_poly.pdbx_strand_id
1 'polypeptide(L)'
;MAKKRKQNLPPRRKRMKRSQRLESAKSWLETYEGNKVVRDYRRRYGVSWDVAFVELEMLQVPIDPDYKERVLQTAAAQAAVKRRKRSRLRAQRADVWSQYEDDETVLERAGECVSCDMFRPLDDMGLCLVCAAMVERDLIRQRDWEYAASTAFLSDEGREALRRKVVAEYGEGLELIDPA
;
A
#
# COMPACT_ATOMS: atom_id res chain seq x y z
N MET A 1 10.21 15.00 35.78
CA MET A 1 10.99 14.59 34.59
C MET A 1 10.16 13.62 33.75
N ALA A 2 9.50 14.07 32.68
CA ALA A 2 8.70 13.19 31.83
C ALA A 2 9.61 12.24 31.02
N LYS A 3 9.41 10.92 31.15
CA LYS A 3 10.16 9.93 30.35
C LYS A 3 9.77 10.07 28.89
N LYS A 4 10.74 10.38 28.01
CA LYS A 4 10.55 10.41 26.55
C LYS A 4 10.02 9.05 26.08
N ARG A 5 8.91 9.04 25.34
CA ARG A 5 8.38 7.84 24.67
C ARG A 5 9.44 7.26 23.74
N LYS A 6 9.73 5.95 23.85
CA LYS A 6 10.63 5.25 22.91
C LYS A 6 9.96 5.21 21.54
N GLN A 7 10.61 5.80 20.53
CA GLN A 7 10.15 5.72 19.14
C GLN A 7 10.27 4.28 18.63
N ASN A 8 9.22 3.77 17.96
CA ASN A 8 9.16 2.44 17.35
C ASN A 8 9.99 2.39 16.06
N LEU A 9 11.31 2.58 16.19
CA LEU A 9 12.21 2.62 15.05
C LEU A 9 12.56 1.20 14.58
N PRO A 10 12.72 0.97 13.26
CA PRO A 10 13.13 -0.33 12.72
C PRO A 10 14.52 -0.73 13.24
N PRO A 11 14.88 -2.04 13.30
CA PRO A 11 16.15 -2.51 13.86
C PRO A 11 17.37 -1.73 13.36
N ARG A 12 18.34 -1.43 14.25
CA ARG A 12 19.52 -0.57 13.95
C ARG A 12 20.21 -0.95 12.63
N ARG A 13 20.37 -2.25 12.36
CA ARG A 13 20.97 -2.79 11.13
C ARG A 13 20.31 -2.31 9.83
N LYS A 14 19.01 -2.03 9.84
CA LYS A 14 18.26 -1.51 8.68
C LYS A 14 18.36 0.02 8.51
N ARG A 15 18.97 0.71 9.48
CA ARG A 15 19.13 2.18 9.49
C ARG A 15 20.58 2.59 9.24
N MET A 16 21.47 1.64 8.95
CA MET A 16 22.90 1.87 8.77
C MET A 16 23.20 2.54 7.43
N LYS A 17 24.18 3.45 7.41
CA LYS A 17 24.76 4.00 6.17
C LYS A 17 25.63 2.95 5.47
N ARG A 18 25.93 3.12 4.18
CA ARG A 18 26.73 2.19 3.37
C ARG A 18 28.06 1.80 4.01
N SER A 19 28.85 2.77 4.48
CA SER A 19 30.13 2.50 5.14
C SER A 19 29.97 1.62 6.39
N GLN A 20 28.97 1.90 7.21
CA GLN A 20 28.65 1.10 8.39
C GLN A 20 28.18 -0.32 8.04
N ARG A 21 27.44 -0.47 6.93
CA ARG A 21 27.02 -1.78 6.43
C ARG A 21 28.22 -2.60 5.96
N LEU A 22 29.11 -2.03 5.16
CA LEU A 22 30.31 -2.70 4.68
C LEU A 22 31.19 -3.19 5.84
N GLU A 23 31.38 -2.35 6.86
CA GLU A 23 32.16 -2.74 8.04
C GLU A 23 31.47 -3.83 8.87
N SER A 24 30.16 -3.68 9.11
CA SER A 24 29.38 -4.72 9.79
C SER A 24 29.28 -6.02 8.97
N ALA A 25 29.37 -5.94 7.66
CA ALA A 25 29.21 -7.07 6.76
C ALA A 25 30.43 -7.97 6.76
N LYS A 26 31.64 -7.42 6.93
CA LYS A 26 32.87 -8.23 7.05
C LYS A 26 32.75 -9.27 8.17
N SER A 27 32.47 -8.81 9.39
CA SER A 27 32.27 -9.70 10.55
C SER A 27 31.07 -10.64 10.41
N TRP A 28 30.03 -10.19 9.70
CA TRP A 28 28.89 -11.06 9.42
C TRP A 28 29.22 -12.17 8.42
N LEU A 29 29.99 -11.87 7.37
CA LEU A 29 30.39 -12.83 6.35
C LEU A 29 31.33 -13.90 6.91
N GLU A 30 32.20 -13.54 7.86
CA GLU A 30 33.07 -14.50 8.58
C GLU A 30 32.27 -15.60 9.30
N THR A 31 31.08 -15.27 9.78
CA THR A 31 30.19 -16.19 10.52
C THR A 31 29.00 -16.67 9.70
N TYR A 32 28.99 -16.42 8.39
CA TYR A 32 27.86 -16.74 7.53
C TYR A 32 27.97 -18.15 6.93
N GLU A 33 27.08 -19.04 7.36
CA GLU A 33 27.01 -20.44 6.92
C GLU A 33 25.91 -20.71 5.88
N GLY A 34 25.25 -19.67 5.38
CA GLY A 34 24.10 -19.82 4.48
C GLY A 34 24.47 -19.94 3.00
N ASN A 35 23.55 -20.47 2.21
CA ASN A 35 23.75 -20.64 0.75
C ASN A 35 23.25 -19.45 -0.09
N LYS A 36 22.59 -18.47 0.52
CA LYS A 36 21.87 -17.39 -0.19
C LYS A 36 22.38 -16.00 0.23
N VAL A 37 23.70 -15.81 0.14
CA VAL A 37 24.40 -14.63 0.67
C VAL A 37 23.77 -13.30 0.25
N VAL A 38 23.43 -13.14 -1.04
CA VAL A 38 22.84 -11.90 -1.56
C VAL A 38 21.45 -11.63 -0.98
N ARG A 39 20.62 -12.68 -0.90
CA ARG A 39 19.26 -12.59 -0.35
C ARG A 39 19.31 -12.25 1.14
N ASP A 40 20.21 -12.88 1.87
CA ASP A 40 20.34 -12.72 3.31
C ASP A 40 20.97 -11.38 3.68
N TYR A 41 21.96 -10.92 2.91
CA TYR A 41 22.52 -9.57 3.01
C TYR A 41 21.42 -8.53 2.87
N ARG A 42 20.64 -8.64 1.80
CA ARG A 42 19.51 -7.75 1.51
C ARG A 42 18.52 -7.71 2.67
N ARG A 43 18.16 -8.88 3.22
CA ARG A 43 17.20 -8.99 4.35
C ARG A 43 17.77 -8.42 5.64
N ARG A 44 19.06 -8.66 5.91
CA ARG A 44 19.76 -8.21 7.13
C ARG A 44 19.82 -6.69 7.20
N TYR A 45 20.24 -6.06 6.11
CA TYR A 45 20.47 -4.60 6.06
C TYR A 45 19.31 -3.81 5.45
N GLY A 46 18.30 -4.46 4.88
CA GLY A 46 17.10 -3.79 4.35
C GLY A 46 17.37 -3.01 3.06
N VAL A 47 18.30 -3.48 2.22
CA VAL A 47 18.68 -2.81 0.97
C VAL A 47 17.91 -3.38 -0.24
N SER A 48 18.10 -2.78 -1.41
CA SER A 48 17.61 -3.31 -2.70
C SER A 48 18.58 -4.34 -3.28
N TRP A 49 18.18 -5.05 -4.34
CA TRP A 49 18.99 -6.11 -4.94
C TRP A 49 20.29 -5.58 -5.56
N ASP A 50 20.19 -4.49 -6.32
CA ASP A 50 21.31 -3.75 -6.91
C ASP A 50 22.35 -3.34 -5.85
N VAL A 51 21.90 -2.73 -4.74
CA VAL A 51 22.79 -2.34 -3.64
C VAL A 51 23.46 -3.54 -2.99
N ALA A 52 22.73 -4.64 -2.78
CA ALA A 52 23.29 -5.85 -2.19
C ALA A 52 24.40 -6.45 -3.07
N PHE A 53 24.21 -6.52 -4.39
CA PHE A 53 25.24 -7.00 -5.32
C PHE A 53 26.48 -6.10 -5.30
N VAL A 54 26.29 -4.78 -5.42
CA VAL A 54 27.41 -3.82 -5.42
C VAL A 54 28.20 -3.89 -4.11
N GLU A 55 27.53 -3.95 -2.97
CA GLU A 55 28.20 -3.99 -1.66
C GLU A 55 28.94 -5.33 -1.43
N LEU A 56 28.40 -6.45 -1.92
CA LEU A 56 29.07 -7.75 -1.83
C LEU A 56 30.27 -7.87 -2.80
N GLU A 57 30.18 -7.26 -3.99
CA GLU A 57 31.31 -7.16 -4.92
C GLU A 57 32.45 -6.33 -4.33
N MET A 58 32.15 -5.23 -3.64
CA MET A 58 33.16 -4.45 -2.91
C MET A 58 33.83 -5.23 -1.78
N LEU A 59 33.13 -6.20 -1.20
CA LEU A 59 33.66 -7.12 -0.19
C LEU A 59 34.32 -8.34 -0.82
N GLN A 60 34.49 -8.36 -2.15
CA GLN A 60 35.10 -9.42 -2.94
C GLN A 60 34.44 -10.80 -2.75
N VAL A 61 33.14 -10.81 -2.46
CA VAL A 61 32.37 -12.06 -2.38
C VAL A 61 32.16 -12.58 -3.81
N PRO A 62 32.52 -13.84 -4.11
CA PRO A 62 32.31 -14.41 -5.43
C PRO A 62 30.81 -14.55 -5.70
N ILE A 63 30.33 -13.87 -6.74
CA ILE A 63 28.95 -13.91 -7.19
C ILE A 63 28.94 -14.25 -8.67
N ASP A 64 28.14 -15.25 -9.03
CA ASP A 64 27.90 -15.61 -10.42
C ASP A 64 27.23 -14.43 -11.18
N PRO A 65 27.86 -13.91 -12.26
CA PRO A 65 27.31 -12.81 -13.04
C PRO A 65 25.96 -13.15 -13.68
N ASP A 66 25.73 -14.40 -14.10
CA ASP A 66 24.47 -14.83 -14.72
C ASP A 66 23.34 -14.85 -13.69
N TYR A 67 23.65 -15.22 -12.45
CA TYR A 67 22.73 -15.08 -11.33
C TYR A 67 22.40 -13.61 -11.05
N LYS A 68 23.41 -12.72 -11.02
CA LYS A 68 23.20 -11.28 -10.82
C LYS A 68 22.26 -10.70 -11.86
N GLU A 69 22.50 -11.00 -13.14
CA GLU A 69 21.68 -10.48 -14.23
C GLU A 69 20.22 -10.97 -14.13
N ARG A 70 19.99 -12.28 -13.99
CA ARG A 70 18.63 -12.85 -13.86
C ARG A 70 17.85 -12.24 -12.71
N VAL A 71 18.49 -12.05 -11.56
CA VAL A 71 17.83 -11.46 -10.37
C VAL A 71 17.46 -10.00 -10.63
N LEU A 72 18.37 -9.21 -11.23
CA LEU A 72 18.10 -7.81 -11.54
C LEU A 72 17.00 -7.65 -12.58
N GLN A 73 17.01 -8.46 -13.65
CA GLN A 73 15.95 -8.48 -14.66
C GLN A 73 14.59 -8.81 -14.03
N THR A 74 14.53 -9.85 -13.18
CA THR A 74 13.29 -10.24 -12.48
C THR A 74 12.80 -9.15 -11.53
N ALA A 75 13.71 -8.52 -10.78
CA ALA A 75 13.37 -7.44 -9.86
C ALA A 75 12.84 -6.20 -10.60
N ALA A 76 13.46 -5.85 -11.73
CA ALA A 76 13.02 -4.75 -12.59
C ALA A 76 11.63 -5.01 -13.19
N ALA A 77 11.39 -6.22 -13.70
CA ALA A 77 10.08 -6.62 -14.23
C ALA A 77 8.98 -6.51 -13.16
N GLN A 78 9.23 -7.01 -11.94
CA GLN A 78 8.30 -6.89 -10.82
C GLN A 78 8.05 -5.43 -10.40
N ALA A 79 9.09 -4.59 -10.40
CA ALA A 79 8.96 -3.17 -10.11
C ALA A 79 8.12 -2.44 -11.16
N ALA A 80 8.31 -2.77 -12.45
CA ALA A 80 7.53 -2.21 -13.55
C ALA A 80 6.05 -2.57 -13.44
N VAL A 81 5.72 -3.83 -13.13
CA VAL A 81 4.33 -4.28 -12.90
C VAL A 81 3.69 -3.49 -11.75
N LYS A 82 4.39 -3.35 -10.61
CA LYS A 82 3.90 -2.55 -9.47
C LYS A 82 3.71 -1.09 -9.83
N ARG A 83 4.63 -0.50 -10.61
CA ARG A 83 4.52 0.89 -11.09
C ARG A 83 3.31 1.08 -11.99
N ARG A 84 3.07 0.17 -12.95
CA ARG A 84 1.88 0.18 -13.81
C ARG A 84 0.59 0.09 -13.00
N LYS A 85 0.50 -0.82 -12.03
CA LYS A 85 -0.66 -0.93 -11.12
C LYS A 85 -0.89 0.36 -10.34
N ARG A 86 0.16 0.93 -9.73
CA ARG A 86 0.06 2.22 -9.00
C ARG A 86 -0.34 3.38 -9.91
N SER A 87 0.19 3.43 -11.14
CA SER A 87 -0.16 4.45 -12.13
C SER A 87 -1.63 4.34 -12.54
N ARG A 88 -2.12 3.11 -12.78
CA ARG A 88 -3.54 2.86 -13.10
C ARG A 88 -4.45 3.29 -11.95
N LEU A 89 -4.12 2.91 -10.71
CA LEU A 89 -4.88 3.34 -9.53
C LEU A 89 -4.87 4.86 -9.35
N ARG A 90 -3.71 5.52 -9.60
CA ARG A 90 -3.61 6.97 -9.54
C ARG A 90 -4.42 7.65 -10.64
N ALA A 91 -4.41 7.10 -11.86
CA ALA A 91 -5.21 7.60 -12.98
C ALA A 91 -6.70 7.45 -12.69
N GLN A 92 -7.16 6.27 -12.24
CA GLN A 92 -8.54 6.06 -11.79
C GLN A 92 -8.96 7.02 -10.68
N ARG A 93 -8.05 7.35 -9.75
CA ARG A 93 -8.31 8.32 -8.68
C ARG A 93 -8.32 9.78 -9.16
N ALA A 94 -7.62 10.10 -10.25
CA ALA A 94 -7.61 11.43 -10.85
C ALA A 94 -8.81 11.66 -11.78
N ASP A 95 -9.25 10.61 -12.47
CA ASP A 95 -10.41 10.59 -13.39
C ASP A 95 -11.73 11.01 -12.70
N VAL A 96 -11.85 10.75 -11.40
CA VAL A 96 -12.99 11.17 -10.56
C VAL A 96 -13.24 12.69 -10.57
N TRP A 97 -12.23 13.52 -10.86
CA TRP A 97 -12.38 15.00 -10.87
C TRP A 97 -12.78 15.58 -12.24
N SER A 98 -12.55 14.87 -13.34
CA SER A 98 -12.90 15.36 -14.68
C SER A 98 -14.42 15.37 -14.91
N GLN A 99 -15.14 14.53 -14.16
CA GLN A 99 -16.58 14.37 -14.32
C GLN A 99 -17.42 15.56 -13.81
N TYR A 100 -16.81 16.54 -13.14
CA TYR A 100 -17.48 17.68 -12.51
C TYR A 100 -16.87 19.05 -12.87
N GLU A 101 -15.95 19.12 -13.84
CA GLU A 101 -15.28 20.38 -14.24
C GLU A 101 -16.23 21.39 -14.93
N ASP A 102 -17.35 20.93 -15.50
CA ASP A 102 -18.30 21.78 -16.25
C ASP A 102 -19.56 22.22 -15.46
N ASP A 103 -19.68 21.84 -14.19
CA ASP A 103 -20.87 22.16 -13.39
C ASP A 103 -20.55 23.24 -12.34
N GLU A 104 -20.76 24.50 -12.72
CA GLU A 104 -20.53 25.70 -11.89
C GLU A 104 -21.28 25.63 -10.53
N THR A 105 -22.35 24.83 -10.46
CA THR A 105 -23.14 24.61 -9.23
C THR A 105 -22.49 23.65 -8.22
N VAL A 106 -21.49 22.88 -8.63
CA VAL A 106 -20.83 21.86 -7.78
C VAL A 106 -19.79 22.48 -6.84
N LEU A 107 -19.20 23.62 -7.22
CA LEU A 107 -18.29 24.38 -6.35
C LEU A 107 -19.01 24.99 -5.13
N GLU A 108 -20.30 25.34 -5.25
CA GLU A 108 -21.09 25.94 -4.16
C GLU A 108 -21.48 24.93 -3.05
N ARG A 109 -21.47 23.62 -3.35
CA ARG A 109 -21.71 22.53 -2.39
C ARG A 109 -20.43 21.86 -1.87
N ALA A 110 -19.28 22.46 -2.12
CA ALA A 110 -18.02 21.95 -1.63
C ALA A 110 -17.84 22.27 -0.13
N GLY A 111 -17.50 21.26 0.65
CA GLY A 111 -17.21 21.36 2.09
C GLY A 111 -16.07 20.41 2.49
N GLU A 112 -15.67 20.45 3.76
CA GLU A 112 -14.67 19.53 4.30
C GLU A 112 -15.29 18.15 4.55
N CYS A 113 -14.79 17.13 3.84
CA CYS A 113 -15.29 15.76 3.98
C CYS A 113 -14.95 15.19 5.36
N VAL A 114 -15.97 14.79 6.13
CA VAL A 114 -15.86 14.30 7.53
C VAL A 114 -14.90 13.11 7.69
N SER A 115 -14.69 12.33 6.64
CA SER A 115 -13.83 11.14 6.67
C SER A 115 -12.37 11.38 6.29
N CYS A 116 -12.08 12.32 5.38
CA CYS A 116 -10.73 12.46 4.81
C CYS A 116 -10.18 13.88 4.89
N ASP A 117 -10.92 14.80 5.49
CA ASP A 117 -10.56 16.21 5.72
C ASP A 117 -10.21 16.98 4.42
N MET A 118 -10.67 16.46 3.27
CA MET A 118 -10.46 17.09 1.97
C MET A 118 -11.66 17.95 1.60
N PHE A 119 -11.41 19.17 1.15
CA PHE A 119 -12.44 20.07 0.64
C PHE A 119 -12.96 19.59 -0.73
N ARG A 120 -14.21 19.14 -0.79
CA ARG A 120 -14.83 18.47 -1.95
C ARG A 120 -16.34 18.67 -1.95
N PRO A 121 -17.03 18.48 -3.08
CA PRO A 121 -18.48 18.29 -3.09
C PRO A 121 -18.84 17.12 -2.17
N LEU A 122 -19.77 17.38 -1.26
CA LEU A 122 -20.22 16.40 -0.27
C LEU A 122 -21.64 15.94 -0.61
N ASP A 123 -21.94 14.70 -0.25
CA ASP A 123 -23.31 14.22 -0.16
C ASP A 123 -24.00 14.74 1.11
N ASP A 124 -25.25 14.33 1.32
CA ASP A 124 -26.05 14.72 2.49
C ASP A 124 -25.47 14.20 3.83
N MET A 125 -24.53 13.25 3.78
CA MET A 125 -23.80 12.74 4.95
C MET A 125 -22.48 13.49 5.20
N GLY A 126 -22.17 14.52 4.41
CA GLY A 126 -20.91 15.26 4.53
C GLY A 126 -19.70 14.46 4.04
N LEU A 127 -19.91 13.45 3.19
CA LEU A 127 -18.87 12.61 2.63
C LEU A 127 -18.63 12.96 1.16
N CYS A 128 -17.36 12.98 0.75
CA CYS A 128 -17.07 13.01 -0.67
C CYS A 128 -17.43 11.66 -1.31
N LEU A 129 -17.71 11.64 -2.62
CA LEU A 129 -18.13 10.43 -3.36
C LEU A 129 -17.24 9.20 -3.12
N VAL A 130 -15.94 9.41 -2.93
CA VAL A 130 -14.98 8.32 -2.65
C VAL A 130 -15.23 7.72 -1.27
N CYS A 131 -15.41 8.56 -0.25
CA CYS A 131 -15.69 8.13 1.12
C CYS A 131 -17.12 7.56 1.24
N ALA A 132 -18.10 8.16 0.57
CA ALA A 132 -19.47 7.64 0.50
C ALA A 132 -19.50 6.22 -0.09
N ALA A 133 -18.75 5.98 -1.17
CA ALA A 133 -18.62 4.64 -1.75
C ALA A 133 -17.91 3.64 -0.82
N MET A 134 -16.97 4.09 0.02
CA MET A 134 -16.32 3.25 1.03
C MET A 134 -17.30 2.86 2.13
N VAL A 135 -18.08 3.82 2.63
CA VAL A 135 -19.14 3.59 3.63
C VAL A 135 -20.19 2.64 3.09
N GLU A 136 -20.68 2.84 1.87
CA GLU A 136 -21.63 1.95 1.21
C GLU A 136 -21.14 0.49 1.17
N ARG A 137 -19.86 0.27 0.82
CA ARG A 137 -19.27 -1.07 0.82
C ARG A 137 -19.19 -1.66 2.23
N ASP A 138 -18.88 -0.85 3.23
CA ASP A 138 -18.84 -1.29 4.62
C ASP A 138 -20.21 -1.68 5.16
N LEU A 139 -21.25 -0.90 4.85
CA LEU A 139 -22.64 -1.23 5.17
C LEU A 139 -23.04 -2.56 4.51
N ILE A 140 -22.71 -2.74 3.23
CA ILE A 140 -22.96 -4.00 2.52
C ILE A 140 -22.20 -5.17 3.17
N ARG A 141 -20.94 -4.99 3.59
CA ARG A 141 -20.16 -6.04 4.28
C ARG A 141 -20.79 -6.43 5.61
N GLN A 142 -21.29 -5.44 6.36
CA GLN A 142 -21.96 -5.61 7.66
C GLN A 142 -23.40 -6.12 7.54
N ARG A 143 -23.92 -6.24 6.31
CA ARG A 143 -25.33 -6.58 6.04
C ARG A 143 -26.30 -5.54 6.56
N ASP A 144 -25.86 -4.29 6.63
CA ASP A 144 -26.71 -3.17 6.99
C ASP A 144 -27.45 -2.65 5.74
N TRP A 145 -28.50 -3.37 5.37
CA TRP A 145 -29.27 -3.13 4.14
C TRP A 145 -30.15 -1.89 4.21
N GLU A 146 -30.50 -1.45 5.43
CA GLU A 146 -31.37 -0.29 5.62
C GLU A 146 -30.66 0.99 5.19
N TYR A 147 -29.36 1.08 5.44
CA TYR A 147 -28.55 2.25 5.11
C TYR A 147 -27.72 2.12 3.83
N ALA A 148 -27.66 0.93 3.20
CA ALA A 148 -26.97 0.71 1.94
C ALA A 148 -27.87 1.00 0.73
N ALA A 149 -27.63 2.13 0.06
CA ALA A 149 -28.47 2.62 -1.04
C ALA A 149 -28.59 1.62 -2.20
N SER A 150 -27.51 0.91 -2.51
CA SER A 150 -27.44 -0.08 -3.60
C SER A 150 -28.29 -1.33 -3.33
N THR A 151 -28.77 -1.51 -2.09
CA THR A 151 -29.54 -2.68 -1.65
C THR A 151 -31.03 -2.44 -1.48
N ALA A 152 -31.48 -1.19 -1.62
CA ALA A 152 -32.85 -0.75 -1.35
C ALA A 152 -33.91 -1.52 -2.17
N PHE A 153 -33.59 -1.89 -3.41
CA PHE A 153 -34.51 -2.58 -4.34
C PHE A 153 -34.14 -4.05 -4.61
N LEU A 154 -33.19 -4.60 -3.87
CA LEU A 154 -32.78 -5.99 -4.03
C LEU A 154 -33.56 -6.90 -3.08
N SER A 155 -33.85 -8.12 -3.55
CA SER A 155 -34.27 -9.23 -2.68
C SER A 155 -33.12 -9.63 -1.76
N ASP A 156 -33.41 -10.36 -0.68
CA ASP A 156 -32.38 -10.82 0.26
C ASP A 156 -31.28 -11.66 -0.43
N GLU A 157 -31.66 -12.49 -1.40
CA GLU A 157 -30.72 -13.23 -2.24
C GLU A 157 -29.84 -12.29 -3.07
N GLY A 158 -30.43 -11.24 -3.64
CA GLY A 158 -29.72 -10.19 -4.39
C GLY A 158 -28.75 -9.41 -3.51
N ARG A 159 -29.14 -9.09 -2.27
CA ARG A 159 -28.30 -8.40 -1.27
C ARG A 159 -27.07 -9.24 -0.90
N GLU A 160 -27.25 -10.53 -0.61
CA GLU A 160 -26.13 -11.41 -0.28
C GLU A 160 -25.24 -11.71 -1.51
N ALA A 161 -25.82 -11.76 -2.72
CA ALA A 161 -25.04 -11.83 -3.95
C ALA A 161 -24.16 -10.58 -4.15
N LEU A 162 -24.73 -9.38 -3.92
CA LEU A 162 -23.99 -8.13 -3.99
C LEU A 162 -22.87 -8.07 -2.95
N ARG A 163 -23.15 -8.48 -1.70
CA ARG A 163 -22.13 -8.58 -0.65
C ARG A 163 -20.99 -9.50 -1.03
N ARG A 164 -21.26 -10.69 -1.55
CA ARG A 164 -20.22 -11.61 -2.02
C ARG A 164 -19.36 -10.98 -3.11
N LYS A 165 -19.96 -10.21 -4.02
CA LYS A 165 -19.23 -9.46 -5.05
C LYS A 165 -18.32 -8.39 -4.44
N VAL A 166 -18.85 -7.58 -3.51
CA VAL A 166 -18.07 -6.55 -2.80
C VAL A 166 -16.90 -7.18 -2.04
N VAL A 167 -17.14 -8.25 -1.29
CA VAL A 167 -16.08 -8.97 -0.56
C VAL A 167 -15.03 -9.55 -1.50
N ALA A 168 -15.44 -10.13 -2.64
CA ALA A 168 -14.51 -10.69 -3.62
C ALA A 168 -13.61 -9.62 -4.26
N GLU A 169 -14.14 -8.42 -4.50
CA GLU A 169 -13.42 -7.34 -5.17
C GLU A 169 -12.55 -6.51 -4.21
N TYR A 170 -13.06 -6.21 -3.01
CA TYR A 170 -12.45 -5.26 -2.09
C TYR A 170 -11.97 -5.88 -0.76
N GLY A 171 -12.23 -7.17 -0.52
CA GLY A 171 -11.91 -7.88 0.71
C GLY A 171 -12.97 -7.76 1.81
N GLU A 172 -12.79 -8.57 2.86
CA GLU A 172 -13.72 -8.66 4.00
C GLU A 172 -13.58 -7.52 5.02
N GLY A 173 -12.42 -6.87 5.07
CA GLY A 173 -12.17 -5.80 6.04
C GLY A 173 -12.96 -4.53 5.72
N LEU A 174 -13.42 -3.85 6.79
CA LEU A 174 -14.03 -2.53 6.69
C LEU A 174 -12.97 -1.48 6.32
N GLU A 175 -13.39 -0.49 5.55
CA GLU A 175 -12.51 0.58 5.04
C GLU A 175 -12.59 1.86 5.88
N LEU A 176 -13.77 2.15 6.44
CA LEU A 176 -14.12 3.43 7.04
C LEU A 176 -14.89 3.29 8.36
N ILE A 177 -15.78 2.31 8.47
CA ILE A 177 -16.53 2.06 9.69
C ILE A 177 -15.66 1.27 10.67
N ASP A 178 -15.47 1.79 11.88
CA ASP A 178 -14.79 1.05 12.94
C ASP A 178 -15.65 -0.14 13.37
N PRO A 179 -15.11 -1.37 13.40
CA PRO A 179 -15.83 -2.52 13.93
C PRO A 179 -16.06 -2.33 15.43
N ALA A 180 -17.33 -2.37 15.84
CA ALA A 180 -17.74 -2.30 17.24
C ALA A 180 -17.23 -3.50 18.06
#